data_AF-A0A9W6WN23-F1
#
_entry.id   AF-A0A9W6WN23-F1
#
_cell.length_a   1.000
_cell.length_b   1.000
_cell.length_c   1.000
_cell.angle_alpha   90.00
_cell.angle_beta   90.00
_cell.angle_gamma   90.00
#
_symmetry.space_group_name_H-M   'P 1'
#
loop_
_entity.id
_entity.type
_entity.pdbx_description
1 polymer ?
#
loop_
_entity_poly.entity_id
_entity_poly.type
_entity_poly.pdbx_seq_one_letter_code
_entity_poly.pdbx_strand_id
1 'polypeptide(L)'
;MVNYRLNGWLKQRLSTYDIWVKLNLERMRPTTRRQNVAYKIYRDYVNVMDDFIVMLKADGFPIPDLISKNPSFTELQQKTIIWTSAKRPEWYVKFSLGLNRLDENALKEATNYRFLKYYQEGVKHISK
;
A
#
# COMPACT_ATOMS: atom_id res chain seq x y z
N MET A 1 2.04 18.84 -13.20
CA MET A 1 1.07 19.17 -12.12
C MET A 1 0.78 18.02 -11.16
N VAL A 2 0.54 16.77 -11.62
CA VAL A 2 0.24 15.62 -10.73
C VAL A 2 1.34 15.37 -9.68
N ASN A 3 2.62 15.38 -10.07
CA ASN A 3 3.74 15.15 -9.16
C ASN A 3 3.83 16.16 -8.00
N TYR A 4 3.48 17.43 -8.23
CA TYR A 4 3.50 18.45 -7.16
C TYR A 4 2.47 18.16 -6.06
N ARG A 5 1.28 17.67 -6.43
CA ARG A 5 0.22 17.32 -5.48
C ARG A 5 0.62 16.10 -4.64
N LEU A 6 1.13 15.04 -5.29
CA LEU A 6 1.55 13.82 -4.59
C LEU A 6 2.70 14.10 -3.62
N ASN A 7 3.70 14.86 -4.06
CA ASN A 7 4.81 15.29 -3.21
C ASN A 7 4.35 16.21 -2.07
N GLY A 8 3.34 17.06 -2.32
CA GLY A 8 2.71 17.88 -1.29
C GLY A 8 2.07 17.04 -0.19
N TRP A 9 1.33 15.99 -0.55
CA TRP A 9 0.74 15.06 0.42
C TRP A 9 1.78 14.27 1.20
N LEU A 10 2.86 13.83 0.55
CA LEU A 10 3.97 13.18 1.23
C LEU A 10 4.65 14.11 2.24
N LYS A 11 4.91 15.38 1.87
CA LYS A 11 5.48 16.39 2.77
C LYS A 11 4.56 16.71 3.97
N GLN A 12 3.24 16.65 3.76
CA GLN A 12 2.24 16.80 4.82
C GLN A 12 2.08 15.54 5.69
N ARG A 13 2.82 14.46 5.41
CA ARG A 13 2.75 13.18 6.11
C ARG A 13 1.35 12.55 6.11
N LEU A 14 0.58 12.80 5.05
CA LEU A 14 -0.70 12.11 4.87
C LEU A 14 -0.43 10.63 4.61
N SER A 15 -1.15 9.75 5.29
CA SER A 15 -1.06 8.32 5.04
C SER A 15 -1.79 7.94 3.76
N THR A 16 -1.55 6.73 3.25
CA THR A 16 -2.37 6.17 2.16
C THR A 16 -3.85 6.14 2.52
N TYR A 17 -4.19 5.84 3.78
CA TYR A 17 -5.57 5.81 4.25
C TYR A 17 -6.22 7.20 4.29
N ASP A 18 -5.47 8.23 4.70
CA ASP A 18 -5.97 9.61 4.66
C ASP A 18 -6.37 10.00 3.25
N ILE A 19 -5.56 9.64 2.26
CA ILE A 19 -5.85 9.89 0.84
C ILE A 19 -7.01 9.02 0.33
N TRP A 20 -7.09 7.76 0.76
CA TRP A 20 -8.19 6.86 0.43
C TRP A 20 -9.55 7.43 0.88
N VAL A 21 -9.62 7.92 2.12
CA VAL A 21 -10.81 8.57 2.69
C VAL A 21 -11.08 9.91 2.02
N LYS A 22 -10.04 10.75 1.83
CA LYS A 22 -10.16 12.06 1.18
C LYS A 22 -10.71 11.97 -0.25
N LEU A 23 -10.41 10.88 -0.95
CA LEU A 23 -10.89 10.60 -2.31
C LEU A 23 -12.22 9.84 -2.33
N ASN A 24 -12.82 9.59 -1.17
CA ASN A 24 -14.09 8.89 -0.98
C ASN A 24 -14.12 7.49 -1.61
N LEU A 25 -12.97 6.82 -1.68
CA LEU A 25 -12.85 5.54 -2.40
C LEU A 25 -13.52 4.38 -1.65
N GLU A 26 -13.55 4.43 -0.32
CA GLU A 26 -14.21 3.42 0.52
C GLU A 26 -15.68 3.24 0.11
N ARG A 27 -16.40 4.35 -0.09
CA ARG A 27 -17.84 4.36 -0.38
C ARG A 27 -18.19 4.02 -1.83
N MET A 28 -17.21 4.01 -2.74
CA MET A 28 -17.45 3.70 -4.14
C MET A 28 -17.69 2.20 -4.34
N ARG A 29 -18.66 1.84 -5.19
CA ARG A 29 -18.85 0.47 -5.66
C ARG A 29 -17.59 -0.04 -6.37
N PRO A 30 -17.23 -1.33 -6.29
CA PRO A 30 -15.98 -1.85 -6.84
C PRO A 30 -15.73 -1.55 -8.33
N THR A 31 -16.77 -1.69 -9.16
CA THR A 31 -16.70 -1.42 -10.61
C THR A 31 -16.43 0.05 -10.89
N THR A 32 -17.19 0.95 -10.24
CA THR A 32 -17.01 2.40 -10.34
C THR A 32 -15.64 2.82 -9.85
N ARG A 33 -15.19 2.30 -8.70
CA ARG A 33 -13.88 2.63 -8.11
C ARG A 33 -12.74 2.33 -9.09
N ARG A 34 -12.74 1.14 -9.70
CA ARG A 34 -11.67 0.69 -10.60
C ARG A 34 -11.48 1.63 -11.81
N GLN A 35 -12.56 2.19 -12.32
CA GLN A 35 -12.54 3.09 -13.49
C GLN A 35 -12.39 4.58 -13.11
N ASN A 36 -12.45 4.91 -11.81
CA ASN A 36 -12.48 6.29 -11.36
C ASN A 36 -11.10 6.96 -11.42
N VAL A 37 -11.04 8.20 -11.89
CA VAL A 37 -9.81 9.01 -11.89
C VAL A 37 -9.22 9.20 -10.48
N ALA A 38 -10.05 9.27 -9.45
CA ALA A 38 -9.62 9.34 -8.06
C ALA A 38 -8.86 8.07 -7.64
N TYR A 39 -9.27 6.89 -8.13
CA TYR A 39 -8.54 5.65 -7.85
C TYR A 39 -7.18 5.64 -8.54
N LYS A 40 -7.08 6.19 -9.76
CA LYS A 40 -5.78 6.40 -10.42
C LYS A 40 -4.87 7.30 -9.59
N ILE A 41 -5.37 8.44 -9.11
CA ILE A 41 -4.61 9.37 -8.25
C ILE A 41 -4.16 8.67 -6.95
N TYR A 42 -5.04 7.88 -6.34
CA TYR A 42 -4.72 7.11 -5.15
C TYR A 42 -3.59 6.11 -5.41
N ARG A 43 -3.69 5.32 -6.49
CA ARG A 43 -2.65 4.37 -6.88
C ARG A 43 -1.31 5.07 -7.11
N ASP A 44 -1.33 6.20 -7.81
CA ASP A 44 -0.11 6.96 -8.10
C ASP A 44 0.50 7.49 -6.78
N TYR A 45 -0.33 7.89 -5.81
CA TYR A 45 0.14 8.27 -4.48
C TYR A 45 0.74 7.11 -3.67
N VAL A 46 0.09 5.94 -3.68
CA VAL A 46 0.62 4.71 -3.06
C VAL A 46 2.01 4.45 -3.60
N ASN A 47 2.20 4.47 -4.92
CA ASN A 47 3.51 4.22 -5.51
C ASN A 47 4.58 5.23 -5.08
N VAL A 48 4.28 6.53 -5.07
CA VAL A 48 5.22 7.56 -4.60
C VAL A 48 5.64 7.33 -3.15
N MET A 49 4.70 7.00 -2.27
CA MET A 49 5.01 6.72 -0.87
C MET A 49 5.82 5.43 -0.71
N ASP A 50 5.42 4.36 -1.40
CA ASP A 50 6.10 3.07 -1.35
C ASP A 50 7.55 3.19 -1.85
N ASP A 51 7.77 3.87 -2.97
CA ASP A 51 9.11 4.14 -3.53
C ASP A 51 9.97 4.94 -2.55
N PHE A 52 9.40 5.96 -1.91
CA PHE A 52 10.09 6.74 -0.89
C PHE A 52 10.50 5.90 0.32
N ILE A 53 9.63 5.02 0.82
CA ILE A 53 9.95 4.14 1.97
C ILE A 53 11.01 3.11 1.58
N VAL A 54 10.92 2.52 0.39
CA VAL A 54 11.91 1.57 -0.12
C VAL A 54 13.28 2.23 -0.24
N MET A 55 13.33 3.45 -0.80
CA MET A 55 14.55 4.26 -0.89
C MET A 55 15.14 4.55 0.49
N LEU A 56 14.35 5.04 1.45
CA LEU A 56 14.83 5.31 2.82
C LEU A 56 15.45 4.07 3.46
N LYS A 57 14.82 2.89 3.31
CA LYS A 57 15.38 1.66 3.85
C LYS A 57 16.70 1.26 3.17
N ALA A 58 16.78 1.41 1.84
CA ALA A 58 18.00 1.11 1.09
C ALA A 58 19.17 2.01 1.52
N ASP A 59 18.88 3.27 1.80
CA ASP A 59 19.86 4.27 2.24
C ASP A 59 20.17 4.21 3.75
N GLY A 60 19.54 3.29 4.50
CA GLY A 60 19.76 3.13 5.93
C GLY A 60 19.08 4.18 6.82
N PHE A 61 18.17 4.99 6.28
CA PHE A 61 17.41 5.97 7.04
C PHE A 61 16.23 5.33 7.80
N PRO A 62 15.83 5.90 8.95
CA PRO A 62 14.64 5.46 9.65
C PRO A 62 13.38 5.70 8.82
N ILE A 63 12.49 4.71 8.77
CA ILE A 63 11.21 4.81 8.06
C ILE A 63 10.24 5.67 8.91
N PRO A 64 9.72 6.79 8.38
CA PRO A 64 8.75 7.60 9.10
C PRO A 64 7.40 6.87 9.27
N ASP A 65 6.61 7.29 10.27
CA ASP A 65 5.26 6.78 10.56
C ASP A 65 4.25 7.25 9.50
N LEU A 66 4.40 6.77 8.26
CA LEU A 66 3.54 7.08 7.10
C LEU A 66 2.53 5.98 6.80
N ILE A 67 2.73 4.80 7.39
CA ILE A 67 1.82 3.67 7.21
C ILE A 67 0.64 3.86 8.16
N SER A 68 -0.57 3.86 7.59
CA SER A 68 -1.79 3.94 8.41
C SER A 68 -1.83 2.81 9.43
N LYS A 69 -2.14 3.14 10.68
CA LYS A 69 -2.39 2.17 11.75
C LYS A 69 -3.79 1.56 11.68
N ASN A 70 -4.70 2.16 10.91
CA ASN A 70 -6.10 1.77 10.80
C ASN A 70 -6.56 1.64 9.33
N PRO A 71 -5.86 0.87 8.46
CA PRO A 71 -6.30 0.72 7.08
C PRO A 71 -7.60 -0.10 7.02
N SER A 72 -8.52 0.26 6.12
CA SER A 72 -9.72 -0.56 5.92
C SER A 72 -9.36 -1.87 5.21
N PHE A 73 -10.17 -2.91 5.40
CA PHE A 73 -10.04 -4.16 4.64
C PHE A 73 -9.94 -3.87 3.13
N THR A 74 -10.83 -3.00 2.63
CA THR A 74 -10.94 -2.71 1.21
C THR A 74 -9.74 -1.95 0.69
N GLU A 75 -9.22 -1.00 1.47
CA GLU A 75 -7.99 -0.31 1.13
C GLU A 75 -6.81 -1.30 1.06
N LEU A 76 -6.64 -2.17 2.09
CA LEU A 76 -5.58 -3.19 2.10
C LEU A 76 -5.66 -4.10 0.88
N GLN A 77 -6.86 -4.53 0.51
CA GLN A 77 -7.07 -5.32 -0.71
C GLN A 77 -6.58 -4.56 -1.96
N GLN A 78 -6.95 -3.29 -2.12
CA GLN A 78 -6.51 -2.49 -3.27
C GLN A 78 -5.00 -2.23 -3.25
N LYS A 79 -4.42 -1.92 -2.09
CA LYS A 79 -2.96 -1.76 -1.95
C LYS A 79 -2.22 -3.03 -2.33
N THR A 80 -2.75 -4.20 -1.94
CA THR A 80 -2.16 -5.48 -2.30
C THR A 80 -2.14 -5.67 -3.82
N ILE A 81 -3.21 -5.32 -4.53
CA ILE A 81 -3.24 -5.36 -6.00
C ILE A 81 -2.18 -4.43 -6.59
N ILE A 82 -2.05 -3.21 -6.06
CA ILE A 82 -1.05 -2.22 -6.51
C ILE A 82 0.37 -2.76 -6.29
N TRP A 83 0.64 -3.31 -5.10
CA TRP A 83 1.94 -3.88 -4.75
C TRP A 83 2.32 -5.06 -5.64
N THR A 84 1.36 -5.94 -5.94
CA THR A 84 1.54 -7.06 -6.86
C THR A 84 1.90 -6.54 -8.27
N SER A 85 1.16 -5.56 -8.79
CA SER A 85 1.45 -4.96 -10.11
C SER A 85 2.81 -4.26 -10.17
N ALA A 86 3.20 -3.59 -9.08
CA ALA A 86 4.48 -2.88 -8.98
C ALA A 86 5.64 -3.78 -8.52
N LYS A 87 5.41 -5.08 -8.30
CA LYS A 87 6.40 -6.06 -7.80
C LYS A 87 7.17 -5.54 -6.57
N ARG A 88 6.45 -4.97 -5.60
CA ARG A 88 7.06 -4.35 -4.41
C ARG A 88 7.87 -5.37 -3.59
N PRO A 89 9.04 -5.02 -3.01
CA PRO A 89 9.81 -5.98 -2.23
C PRO A 89 8.97 -6.68 -1.15
N GLU A 90 9.10 -7.99 -0.99
CA GLU A 90 8.26 -8.75 -0.03
C GLU A 90 8.41 -8.23 1.41
N TRP A 91 9.61 -7.80 1.80
CA TRP A 91 9.84 -7.18 3.11
C TRP A 91 8.97 -5.94 3.31
N TYR A 92 8.75 -5.16 2.25
CA TYR A 92 7.97 -3.92 2.28
C TYR A 92 6.48 -4.23 2.42
N VAL A 93 6.01 -5.26 1.71
CA VAL A 93 4.63 -5.74 1.83
C VAL A 93 4.37 -6.27 3.24
N LYS A 94 5.28 -7.06 3.81
CA LYS A 94 5.19 -7.52 5.21
C LYS A 94 5.16 -6.36 6.20
N PHE A 95 6.04 -5.38 6.02
CA PHE A 95 6.09 -4.16 6.85
C PHE A 95 4.77 -3.38 6.76
N SER A 96 4.25 -3.18 5.56
CA SER A 96 3.03 -2.41 5.33
C SER A 96 1.75 -3.10 5.79
N LEU A 97 1.77 -4.42 5.95
CA LEU A 97 0.68 -5.20 6.53
C LEU A 97 0.78 -5.36 8.05
N GLY A 98 1.84 -4.82 8.68
CA GLY A 98 2.11 -4.98 10.11
C GLY A 98 2.59 -6.38 10.50
N LEU A 99 3.10 -7.16 9.54
CA LEU A 99 3.48 -8.56 9.73
C LEU A 99 4.99 -8.75 10.00
N ASN A 100 5.79 -7.70 9.84
CA ASN A 100 7.26 -7.79 9.86
C ASN A 100 7.88 -8.09 11.24
N ARG A 101 7.09 -8.09 12.32
CA ARG A 101 7.54 -8.38 13.69
C ARG A 101 6.91 -9.64 14.28
N LEU A 102 6.12 -10.36 13.49
CA LEU A 102 5.44 -11.57 13.94
C LEU A 102 6.33 -12.78 13.67
N ASP A 103 6.38 -13.69 14.65
CA ASP A 103 6.91 -15.04 14.42
C ASP A 103 6.00 -15.86 13.50
N GLU A 104 6.43 -17.06 13.10
CA GLU A 104 5.70 -17.85 12.11
C GLU A 104 4.27 -18.22 12.54
N ASN A 105 4.04 -18.48 13.83
CA ASN A 105 2.73 -18.84 14.34
C ASN A 105 1.82 -17.60 14.39
N ALA A 106 2.31 -16.50 14.97
CA ALA A 106 1.60 -15.24 15.03
C ALA A 106 1.31 -14.67 13.63
N LEU A 107 2.20 -14.90 12.67
CA LEU A 107 2.02 -14.49 11.29
C LEU A 107 0.83 -15.19 10.63
N LYS A 108 0.63 -16.50 10.88
CA LYS A 108 -0.47 -17.27 10.28
C LYS A 108 -1.84 -16.89 10.87
N GLU A 109 -1.88 -16.51 12.14
CA GLU A 109 -3.10 -16.07 12.83
C GLU A 109 -3.48 -14.60 12.52
N ALA A 110 -2.54 -13.80 12.01
CA ALA A 110 -2.81 -12.40 11.71
C ALA A 110 -3.84 -12.26 10.57
N THR A 111 -4.89 -11.46 10.80
CA THR A 111 -5.95 -11.23 9.81
C THR A 111 -5.42 -10.69 8.47
N ASN A 112 -4.31 -9.94 8.51
CA ASN A 112 -3.68 -9.36 7.33
C ASN A 112 -2.80 -10.35 6.54
N TYR A 113 -2.53 -11.55 7.08
CA TYR A 113 -1.70 -12.56 6.43
C TYR A 113 -2.23 -13.00 5.06
N ARG A 114 -3.56 -13.03 4.89
CA ARG A 114 -4.19 -13.34 3.60
C ARG A 114 -3.75 -12.41 2.47
N PHE A 115 -3.42 -11.14 2.77
CA PHE A 115 -2.97 -10.18 1.77
C PHE A 115 -1.54 -10.47 1.33
N LEU A 116 -0.69 -10.92 2.27
CA LEU A 116 0.65 -11.41 1.94
C LEU A 116 0.59 -12.64 1.03
N LYS A 117 -0.31 -13.59 1.32
CA LYS A 117 -0.54 -14.76 0.46
C LYS A 117 -1.00 -14.36 -0.95
N TYR A 118 -2.01 -13.49 -1.05
CA TYR A 118 -2.48 -12.99 -2.33
C TYR A 118 -1.37 -12.30 -3.14
N TYR A 119 -0.54 -11.50 -2.46
CA TYR A 119 0.62 -10.85 -3.06
C TYR A 119 1.62 -11.87 -3.62
N GLN A 120 2.03 -12.85 -2.81
CA GLN A 120 3.01 -13.89 -3.20
C GLN A 120 2.52 -14.71 -4.40
N GLU A 121 1.25 -15.11 -4.43
CA GLU A 121 0.67 -15.83 -5.57
C GLU A 121 0.62 -14.93 -6.82
N GLY A 122 0.15 -13.69 -6.67
CA GLY A 122 0.06 -12.75 -7.80
C GLY A 122 1.40 -12.48 -8.46
N VAL A 123 2.48 -12.31 -7.70
CA VAL A 123 3.82 -12.04 -8.26
C VAL A 123 4.38 -13.23 -9.03
N LYS A 124 4.08 -14.47 -8.62
CA LYS A 124 4.47 -15.68 -9.38
C LYS A 124 3.85 -15.69 -10.79
N HIS A 125 2.61 -15.21 -10.91
CA HIS A 125 1.90 -15.19 -12.19
C HIS A 125 2.33 -14.06 -13.13
N ILE A 126 2.83 -12.93 -12.60
CA ILE A 126 3.30 -11.78 -13.40
C ILE A 126 4.80 -11.85 -13.71
N SER A 127 5.52 -12.83 -13.16
CA SER A 127 6.96 -13.01 -13.37
C SER A 127 7.30 -14.15 -14.34
N LYS A 128 6.28 -14.76 -14.95
CA LYS A 128 6.40 -15.61 -16.15
C LYS A 128 6.15 -14.77 -17.38
#